data_AF-A0A5C9C5Y8-F1
#
_entry.id   AF-A0A5C9C5Y8-F1
#
_cell.length_a   1.000
_cell.length_b   1.000
_cell.length_c   1.000
_cell.angle_alpha   90.00
_cell.angle_beta   90.00
_cell.angle_gamma   90.00
#
_symmetry.space_group_name_H-M   'P 1'
#
loop_
_entity.id
_entity.type
_entity.pdbx_description
1 polymer ?
#
loop_
_entity_poly.entity_id
_entity_poly.type
_entity_poly.pdbx_seq_one_letter_code
_entity_poly.pdbx_strand_id
1 'polypeptide(L)'
;MKFTPLRFQSALAAGGLALMPFVLMQFTFPRHGKLISVDDLAGRFDLATLFLVGVMLVSTLLHFYLVVKLSREFMQWRKSGDDMPTFLADPAINVGIFSPVVALGMTVNVVLGPVAFFLPGFSAAVPSLLSLGIYPYALLFLLLLYMTVALGKTWLFRDGKPITFNYNWLLDVFAWGMVALAGSGVTMTATDPQVTLAGSILTLCAISIGLFIYGIKGIYLIVAQMTHGNTPADPLKPAHFVVVPINCLFAISIYKIAAYTKTALGIDITSLAFASVVILFSLSLFWIALCSVAFRDWFRYQFPKPDFYPAQWGLVCVLVGLEVLAIYNHVSYYPSILFLGFSYLSIAVACAVYAFVFLKFSGFIKPAPATA
;
A
#
# COMPACT_ATOMS: atom_id res chain seq x y z
N MET A 1 -19.93 -7.42 12.88
CA MET A 1 -19.13 -8.46 12.19
C MET A 1 -18.06 -8.98 13.13
N LYS A 2 -17.72 -10.27 13.09
CA LYS A 2 -16.54 -10.79 13.79
C LYS A 2 -15.27 -10.09 13.26
N PHE A 3 -14.30 -9.87 14.13
CA PHE A 3 -13.05 -9.22 13.73
C PHE A 3 -12.27 -10.08 12.73
N THR A 4 -11.59 -9.44 11.78
CA THR A 4 -10.63 -10.08 10.87
C THR A 4 -9.44 -9.14 10.67
N PRO A 5 -8.20 -9.66 10.60
CA PRO A 5 -7.02 -8.85 10.33
C PRO A 5 -7.12 -8.00 9.04
N LEU A 6 -7.91 -8.43 8.05
CA LEU A 6 -8.14 -7.68 6.80
C LEU A 6 -8.72 -6.27 7.04
N ARG A 7 -9.34 -6.01 8.20
CA ARG A 7 -9.86 -4.68 8.54
C ARG A 7 -8.75 -3.61 8.61
N PHE A 8 -7.49 -3.99 8.83
CA PHE A 8 -6.35 -3.07 8.78
C PHE A 8 -6.14 -2.43 7.40
N GLN A 9 -6.71 -3.00 6.33
CA GLN A 9 -6.69 -2.37 5.02
C GLN A 9 -7.42 -1.01 4.99
N SER A 10 -8.37 -0.77 5.91
CA SER A 10 -9.01 0.55 6.07
C SER A 10 -8.02 1.61 6.56
N ALA A 11 -7.13 1.25 7.49
CA ALA A 11 -6.08 2.13 7.99
C ALA A 11 -5.02 2.35 6.90
N LEU A 12 -4.62 1.28 6.20
CA LEU A 12 -3.72 1.35 5.05
C LEU A 12 -4.25 2.33 3.98
N ALA A 13 -5.52 2.19 3.58
CA ALA A 13 -6.13 3.03 2.56
C ALA A 13 -6.19 4.51 3.01
N ALA A 14 -6.49 4.79 4.28
CA ALA A 14 -6.40 6.15 4.83
C ALA A 14 -4.97 6.70 4.79
N GLY A 15 -3.97 5.88 5.13
CA GLY A 15 -2.56 6.27 5.04
C GLY A 15 -2.15 6.58 3.59
N GLY A 16 -2.64 5.78 2.64
CA GLY A 16 -2.47 6.03 1.20
C GLY A 16 -3.08 7.35 0.76
N LEU A 17 -4.32 7.66 1.17
CA LEU A 17 -4.97 8.94 0.89
C LEU A 17 -4.23 10.14 1.48
N ALA A 18 -3.58 9.96 2.63
CA ALA A 18 -2.73 11.00 3.20
C ALA A 18 -1.45 11.21 2.37
N LEU A 19 -0.88 10.14 1.82
CA LEU A 19 0.35 10.20 1.04
C LEU A 19 0.18 10.82 -0.34
N MET A 20 -0.93 10.59 -1.04
CA MET A 20 -1.13 11.12 -2.39
C MET A 20 -0.91 12.65 -2.48
N PRO A 21 -1.61 13.50 -1.70
CA PRO A 21 -1.39 14.95 -1.72
C PRO A 21 0.03 15.32 -1.25
N PHE A 22 0.58 14.61 -0.27
CA PHE A 22 1.96 14.83 0.18
C PHE A 22 2.95 14.63 -0.96
N VAL A 23 2.89 13.49 -1.66
CA VAL A 23 3.79 13.16 -2.78
C VAL A 23 3.65 14.18 -3.91
N LEU A 24 2.41 14.50 -4.30
CA LEU A 24 2.15 15.52 -5.32
C LEU A 24 2.84 16.84 -4.96
N MET A 25 2.61 17.37 -3.76
CA MET A 25 3.22 18.64 -3.34
C MET A 25 4.73 18.51 -3.17
N GLN A 26 5.22 17.44 -2.55
CA GLN A 26 6.64 17.16 -2.32
C GLN A 26 7.45 17.20 -3.61
N PHE A 27 6.86 16.86 -4.76
CA PHE A 27 7.59 16.84 -6.02
C PHE A 27 7.26 17.97 -6.98
N THR A 28 6.12 18.66 -6.82
CA THR A 28 5.68 19.70 -7.77
C THR A 28 5.75 21.11 -7.20
N PHE A 29 5.79 21.26 -5.87
CA PHE A 29 5.82 22.57 -5.23
C PHE A 29 7.27 22.95 -4.88
N PRO A 30 7.63 24.25 -4.96
CA PRO A 30 8.88 24.75 -4.40
C PRO A 30 8.96 24.45 -2.89
N ARG A 31 10.16 24.13 -2.41
CA ARG A 31 10.43 23.82 -1.00
C ARG A 31 11.84 24.26 -0.61
N HIS A 32 12.01 24.66 0.64
CA HIS A 32 13.31 25.13 1.15
C HIS A 32 14.19 23.99 1.69
N GLY A 33 13.57 22.87 2.10
CA GLY A 33 14.25 21.70 2.67
C GLY A 33 14.20 20.44 1.80
N LYS A 34 14.72 19.33 2.35
CA LYS A 34 14.57 18.00 1.72
C LYS A 34 13.10 17.59 1.59
N LEU A 35 12.32 17.84 2.64
CA LEU A 35 10.89 17.57 2.72
C LEU A 35 10.10 18.88 2.62
N ILE A 36 8.95 18.83 1.94
CA ILE A 36 7.98 19.93 1.96
C ILE A 36 7.27 20.01 3.31
N SER A 37 6.98 21.22 3.74
CA SER A 37 6.30 21.54 4.99
C SER A 37 5.17 22.54 4.78
N VAL A 38 4.31 22.72 5.78
CA VAL A 38 3.26 23.74 5.75
C VAL A 38 3.84 25.16 5.61
N ASP A 39 5.06 25.41 6.10
CA ASP A 39 5.73 26.71 5.97
C ASP A 39 6.09 27.03 4.51
N ASP A 40 6.33 26.00 3.68
CA ASP A 40 6.57 26.16 2.24
C ASP A 40 5.31 26.61 1.47
N LEU A 41 4.13 26.55 2.10
CA LEU A 41 2.87 27.02 1.54
C LEU A 41 2.53 28.46 1.93
N ALA A 42 3.41 29.17 2.64
CA ALA A 42 3.15 30.54 3.08
C ALA A 42 2.66 31.44 1.91
N GLY A 43 1.43 31.93 2.02
CA GLY A 43 0.79 32.76 1.00
C GLY A 43 0.09 32.01 -0.15
N ARG A 44 0.05 30.66 -0.13
CA ARG A 44 -0.65 29.82 -1.11
C ARG A 44 -1.89 29.18 -0.50
N PHE A 45 -3.01 29.92 -0.56
CA PHE A 45 -4.31 29.47 -0.06
C PHE A 45 -5.35 29.31 -1.18
N ASP A 46 -4.91 28.93 -2.38
CA ASP A 46 -5.85 28.60 -3.45
C ASP A 46 -6.62 27.31 -3.13
N LEU A 47 -7.77 27.13 -3.78
CA LEU A 47 -8.68 26.01 -3.53
C LEU A 47 -8.02 24.64 -3.73
N ALA A 48 -7.10 24.51 -4.70
CA ALA A 48 -6.42 23.25 -4.96
C ALA A 48 -5.45 22.91 -3.82
N THR A 49 -4.67 23.89 -3.36
CA THR A 49 -3.79 23.72 -2.19
C THR A 49 -4.60 23.37 -0.94
N LEU A 50 -5.70 24.06 -0.66
CA LEU A 50 -6.58 23.77 0.48
C LEU A 50 -7.19 22.36 0.41
N PHE A 51 -7.59 21.92 -0.79
CA PHE A 51 -8.07 20.55 -1.02
C PHE A 51 -7.00 19.51 -0.65
N LEU A 52 -5.77 19.67 -1.16
CA LEU A 52 -4.67 18.73 -0.87
C LEU A 52 -4.35 18.66 0.62
N VAL A 53 -4.22 19.83 1.27
CA VAL A 53 -3.94 19.92 2.71
C VAL A 53 -5.08 19.31 3.53
N GLY A 54 -6.33 19.58 3.18
CA GLY A 54 -7.51 19.04 3.86
C GLY A 54 -7.59 17.51 3.77
N VAL A 55 -7.43 16.95 2.57
CA VAL A 55 -7.41 15.48 2.36
C VAL A 55 -6.28 14.85 3.16
N MET A 56 -5.09 15.44 3.13
CA MET A 56 -3.92 14.95 3.86
C MET A 56 -4.18 14.91 5.36
N LEU A 57 -4.63 16.03 5.94
CA LEU A 57 -4.86 16.15 7.38
C LEU A 57 -5.90 15.13 7.88
N VAL A 58 -7.06 15.09 7.25
CA VAL A 58 -8.16 14.20 7.65
C VAL A 58 -7.73 12.74 7.53
N SER A 59 -7.06 12.39 6.43
CA SER A 59 -6.62 11.01 6.18
C SER A 59 -5.49 10.59 7.12
N THR A 60 -4.57 11.49 7.49
CA THR A 60 -3.53 11.23 8.50
C THR A 60 -4.13 10.94 9.87
N LEU A 61 -5.07 11.78 10.33
CA LEU A 61 -5.76 11.56 11.61
C LEU A 61 -6.55 10.25 11.60
N LEU A 62 -7.25 9.98 10.50
CA LEU A 62 -8.03 8.75 10.35
C LEU A 62 -7.14 7.50 10.32
N HIS A 63 -5.98 7.56 9.66
CA HIS A 63 -5.00 6.47 9.66
C HIS A 63 -4.59 6.11 11.08
N PHE A 64 -4.12 7.08 11.88
CA PHE A 64 -3.69 6.80 13.25
C PHE A 64 -4.83 6.31 14.15
N TYR A 65 -6.01 6.91 14.03
CA TYR A 65 -7.21 6.44 14.74
C TYR A 65 -7.51 4.97 14.44
N LEU A 66 -7.52 4.59 13.15
CA LEU A 66 -7.81 3.22 12.72
C LEU A 66 -6.70 2.24 13.13
N VAL A 67 -5.42 2.60 13.02
CA VAL A 67 -4.31 1.77 13.50
C VAL A 67 -4.46 1.47 14.99
N VAL A 68 -4.71 2.48 15.83
CA VAL A 68 -4.86 2.31 17.27
C VAL A 68 -6.10 1.45 17.59
N LYS A 69 -7.25 1.79 17.00
CA LYS A 69 -8.51 1.06 17.20
C LYS A 69 -8.37 -0.41 16.81
N LEU A 70 -7.90 -0.68 15.59
CA LEU A 70 -7.81 -2.05 15.06
C LEU A 70 -6.72 -2.85 15.76
N SER A 71 -5.65 -2.22 16.24
CA SER A 71 -4.64 -2.90 17.09
C SER A 71 -5.22 -3.36 18.41
N ARG A 72 -6.08 -2.55 19.05
CA ARG A 72 -6.80 -2.97 20.27
C ARG A 72 -7.73 -4.14 19.99
N GLU A 73 -8.53 -4.06 18.92
CA GLU A 73 -9.43 -5.14 18.50
C GLU A 73 -8.65 -6.42 18.12
N PHE A 74 -7.50 -6.28 17.45
CA PHE A 74 -6.62 -7.39 17.12
C PHE A 74 -6.06 -8.08 18.35
N MET A 75 -5.64 -7.32 19.37
CA MET A 75 -5.14 -7.89 20.62
C MET A 75 -6.23 -8.58 21.43
N GLN A 76 -7.47 -8.10 21.36
CA GLN A 76 -8.63 -8.78 21.95
C GLN A 76 -8.94 -10.09 21.20
N TRP A 77 -8.96 -10.04 19.87
CA TRP A 77 -9.18 -11.20 19.01
C TRP A 77 -8.07 -12.25 19.13
N ARG A 78 -6.80 -11.82 19.27
CA ARG A 78 -5.70 -12.74 19.54
C ARG A 78 -5.86 -13.50 20.87
N LYS A 79 -6.55 -12.89 21.85
CA LYS A 79 -6.81 -13.48 23.17
C LYS A 79 -8.10 -14.29 23.20
N SER A 80 -8.94 -14.27 22.15
CA SER A 80 -10.19 -15.04 22.10
C SER A 80 -9.93 -16.49 21.70
N GLY A 81 -9.55 -17.31 22.69
CA GLY A 81 -9.51 -18.78 22.59
C GLY A 81 -8.87 -19.30 21.30
N ASP A 82 -9.65 -20.07 20.54
CA ASP A 82 -9.19 -20.79 19.35
C ASP A 82 -9.23 -19.98 18.04
N ASP A 83 -9.74 -18.73 18.04
CA ASP A 83 -9.95 -17.97 16.79
C ASP A 83 -8.64 -17.75 16.01
N MET A 84 -7.55 -17.40 16.70
CA MET A 84 -6.25 -17.16 16.08
C MET A 84 -5.58 -18.46 15.57
N PRO A 85 -5.44 -19.53 16.39
CA PRO A 85 -4.96 -20.82 15.89
C PRO A 85 -5.75 -21.35 14.69
N THR A 86 -7.09 -21.30 14.74
CA THR A 86 -7.94 -21.71 13.62
C THR A 86 -7.69 -20.87 12.38
N PHE A 87 -7.59 -19.54 12.52
CA PHE A 87 -7.29 -18.65 11.41
C PHE A 87 -5.92 -18.93 10.77
N LEU A 88 -4.88 -19.18 11.56
CA LEU A 88 -3.52 -19.42 11.06
C LEU A 88 -3.39 -20.81 10.40
N ALA A 89 -4.19 -21.78 10.82
CA ALA A 89 -4.20 -23.14 10.28
C ALA A 89 -4.83 -23.23 8.87
N ASP A 90 -5.68 -22.27 8.48
CA ASP A 90 -6.31 -22.25 7.15
C ASP A 90 -5.47 -21.44 6.14
N PRO A 91 -4.78 -22.09 5.18
CA PRO A 91 -3.92 -21.42 4.22
C PRO A 91 -4.70 -20.57 3.19
N ALA A 92 -6.02 -20.72 3.06
CA ALA A 92 -6.82 -19.88 2.18
C ALA A 92 -7.00 -18.46 2.74
N ILE A 93 -6.97 -18.30 4.06
CA ILE A 93 -7.26 -17.02 4.74
C ILE A 93 -6.13 -16.53 5.63
N ASN A 94 -5.19 -17.38 6.05
CA ASN A 94 -4.16 -17.04 7.03
C ASN A 94 -3.28 -15.85 6.60
N VAL A 95 -3.06 -15.67 5.30
CA VAL A 95 -2.40 -14.50 4.68
C VAL A 95 -3.05 -13.16 5.04
N GLY A 96 -4.29 -13.14 5.52
CA GLY A 96 -4.91 -11.94 6.05
C GLY A 96 -4.12 -11.34 7.22
N ILE A 97 -3.36 -12.14 7.98
CA ILE A 97 -2.52 -11.71 9.10
C ILE A 97 -1.41 -10.72 8.71
N PHE A 98 -1.06 -10.65 7.42
CA PHE A 98 -0.11 -9.67 6.92
C PHE A 98 -0.70 -8.25 6.84
N SER A 99 -2.04 -8.09 6.82
CA SER A 99 -2.69 -6.77 6.71
C SER A 99 -2.27 -5.77 7.82
N PRO A 100 -2.16 -6.16 9.10
CA PRO A 100 -1.53 -5.32 10.13
C PRO A 100 -0.11 -4.84 9.76
N VAL A 101 0.74 -5.73 9.22
CA VAL A 101 2.11 -5.39 8.82
C VAL A 101 2.11 -4.37 7.67
N VAL A 102 1.24 -4.57 6.68
CA VAL A 102 1.05 -3.62 5.56
C VAL A 102 0.64 -2.24 6.10
N ALA A 103 -0.30 -2.18 7.05
CA ALA A 103 -0.75 -0.94 7.67
C ALA A 103 0.34 -0.26 8.52
N LEU A 104 1.14 -1.03 9.27
CA LEU A 104 2.27 -0.49 10.04
C LEU A 104 3.39 0.02 9.13
N GLY A 105 3.68 -0.67 8.03
CA GLY A 105 4.59 -0.17 6.99
C GLY A 105 4.09 1.14 6.38
N MET A 106 2.78 1.29 6.22
CA MET A 106 2.17 2.56 5.81
C MET A 106 2.34 3.66 6.87
N THR A 107 2.24 3.33 8.17
CA THR A 107 2.48 4.28 9.26
C THR A 107 3.86 4.93 9.17
N VAL A 108 4.90 4.17 8.80
CA VAL A 108 6.25 4.74 8.58
C VAL A 108 6.21 5.84 7.52
N ASN A 109 5.54 5.59 6.40
CA ASN A 109 5.42 6.58 5.32
C ASN A 109 4.55 7.78 5.74
N VAL A 110 3.46 7.56 6.47
CA VAL A 110 2.60 8.64 6.99
C VAL A 110 3.36 9.53 7.97
N VAL A 111 4.19 8.95 8.84
CA VAL A 111 5.05 9.69 9.77
C VAL A 111 6.12 10.50 9.02
N LEU A 112 6.84 9.86 8.10
CA LEU A 112 7.95 10.49 7.39
C LEU A 112 7.52 11.53 6.33
N GLY A 113 6.27 11.48 5.86
CA GLY A 113 5.72 12.43 4.90
C GLY A 113 4.65 13.35 5.52
N PRO A 114 3.37 12.97 5.51
CA PRO A 114 2.27 13.80 6.01
C PRO A 114 2.46 14.39 7.41
N VAL A 115 2.95 13.64 8.39
CA VAL A 115 3.19 14.19 9.74
C VAL A 115 4.35 15.20 9.72
N ALA A 116 5.45 14.88 9.02
CA ALA A 116 6.54 15.82 8.81
C ALA A 116 6.07 17.11 8.13
N PHE A 117 5.17 17.02 7.15
CA PHE A 117 4.59 18.18 6.50
C PHE A 117 3.88 19.14 7.49
N PHE A 118 3.05 18.61 8.39
CA PHE A 118 2.31 19.43 9.37
C PHE A 118 3.13 19.90 10.57
N LEU A 119 4.31 19.32 10.80
CA LEU A 119 5.17 19.64 11.92
C LEU A 119 6.55 20.09 11.39
N PRO A 120 6.74 21.36 10.99
CA PRO A 120 7.99 21.84 10.37
C PRO A 120 9.26 21.53 11.19
N GLY A 121 9.20 21.69 12.52
CA GLY A 121 10.30 21.34 13.41
C GLY A 121 10.65 19.85 13.38
N PHE A 122 9.65 18.97 13.23
CA PHE A 122 9.87 17.54 13.01
C PHE A 122 10.44 17.29 11.61
N SER A 123 9.88 17.91 10.56
CA SER A 123 10.39 17.82 9.18
C SER A 123 11.89 18.09 9.07
N ALA A 124 12.36 19.16 9.72
CA ALA A 124 13.77 19.51 9.76
C ALA A 124 14.63 18.49 10.51
N ALA A 125 14.07 17.83 11.53
CA ALA A 125 14.76 16.83 12.35
C ALA A 125 14.70 15.40 11.76
N VAL A 126 13.74 15.09 10.88
CA VAL A 126 13.57 13.73 10.31
C VAL A 126 14.88 13.15 9.76
N PRO A 127 15.68 13.86 8.94
CA PRO A 127 16.91 13.30 8.37
C PRO A 127 17.93 12.82 9.42
N SER A 128 18.03 13.51 10.56
CA SER A 128 18.95 13.13 11.66
C SER A 128 18.34 12.09 12.60
N LEU A 129 17.02 12.12 12.81
CA LEU A 129 16.29 11.16 13.65
C LEU A 129 16.19 9.76 13.03
N LEU A 130 16.46 9.60 11.73
CA LEU A 130 16.41 8.29 11.07
C LEU A 130 17.47 7.29 11.58
N SER A 131 18.50 7.77 12.26
CA SER A 131 19.40 6.91 13.06
C SER A 131 18.65 6.08 14.11
N LEU A 132 17.58 6.63 14.70
CA LEU A 132 16.66 5.89 15.56
C LEU A 132 15.54 5.23 14.75
N GLY A 133 15.16 5.81 13.61
CA GLY A 133 14.12 5.29 12.71
C GLY A 133 14.46 3.95 12.04
N ILE A 134 15.75 3.59 11.94
CA ILE A 134 16.18 2.31 11.36
C ILE A 134 15.74 1.10 12.21
N TYR A 135 15.70 1.23 13.53
CA TYR A 135 15.32 0.14 14.44
C TYR A 135 13.88 -0.34 14.26
N PRO A 136 12.84 0.54 14.28
CA PRO A 136 11.48 0.09 14.01
C PRO A 136 11.32 -0.47 12.60
N TYR A 137 12.07 0.04 11.61
CA TYR A 137 12.09 -0.54 10.27
C TYR A 137 12.69 -1.95 10.24
N ALA A 138 13.85 -2.16 10.86
CA ALA A 138 14.49 -3.47 10.96
C ALA A 138 13.60 -4.47 11.71
N LEU A 139 12.92 -4.03 12.77
CA LEU A 139 11.96 -4.85 13.50
C LEU A 139 10.77 -5.26 12.61
N LEU A 140 10.25 -4.33 11.80
CA LEU A 140 9.19 -4.61 10.83
C LEU A 140 9.65 -5.63 9.78
N PHE A 141 10.87 -5.49 9.28
CA PHE A 141 11.49 -6.44 8.35
C PHE A 141 11.62 -7.83 8.98
N LEU A 142 12.18 -7.94 10.18
CA LEU A 142 12.37 -9.21 10.89
C LEU A 142 11.04 -9.88 11.22
N LEU A 143 10.04 -9.11 11.65
CA LEU A 143 8.68 -9.60 11.89
C LEU A 143 8.08 -10.17 10.60
N LEU A 144 8.21 -9.45 9.49
CA LEU A 144 7.70 -9.90 8.20
C LEU A 144 8.41 -11.17 7.71
N LEU A 145 9.74 -11.24 7.88
CA LEU A 145 10.54 -12.43 7.55
C LEU A 145 10.07 -13.64 8.36
N TYR A 146 9.93 -13.47 9.67
CA TYR A 146 9.42 -14.52 10.57
C TYR A 146 8.04 -15.01 10.13
N MET A 147 7.09 -14.09 9.90
CA MET A 147 5.73 -14.44 9.46
C MET A 147 5.72 -15.15 8.10
N THR A 148 6.55 -14.69 7.16
CA THR A 148 6.69 -15.28 5.83
C THR A 148 7.18 -16.72 5.91
N VAL A 149 8.18 -17.01 6.75
CA VAL A 149 8.69 -18.38 6.94
C VAL A 149 7.67 -19.24 7.69
N ALA A 150 7.09 -18.70 8.77
CA ALA A 150 6.16 -19.43 9.62
C ALA A 150 4.88 -19.85 8.88
N LEU A 151 4.38 -19.03 7.97
CA LEU A 151 3.20 -19.31 7.14
C LEU A 151 3.56 -19.89 5.78
N GLY A 152 4.77 -19.65 5.29
CA GLY A 152 5.31 -20.20 4.04
C GLY A 152 5.15 -21.71 3.95
N LYS A 153 5.46 -22.40 5.06
CA LYS A 153 5.30 -23.87 5.15
C LYS A 153 3.88 -24.35 4.91
N THR A 154 2.86 -23.55 5.26
CA THR A 154 1.44 -23.96 5.16
C THR A 154 0.96 -24.07 3.73
N TRP A 155 1.59 -23.33 2.80
CA TRP A 155 1.25 -23.39 1.38
C TRP A 155 2.30 -24.11 0.53
N LEU A 156 3.57 -24.11 0.95
CA LEU A 156 4.68 -24.73 0.22
C LEU A 156 4.80 -26.25 0.47
N PHE A 157 4.61 -26.69 1.71
CA PHE A 157 4.79 -28.10 2.11
C PHE A 157 3.45 -28.70 2.50
N ARG A 158 2.60 -28.94 1.51
CA ARG A 158 1.25 -29.46 1.72
C ARG A 158 1.17 -30.94 1.39
N ASP A 159 0.52 -31.69 2.27
CA ASP A 159 0.23 -33.12 2.11
C ASP A 159 -0.88 -33.38 1.07
N GLY A 160 -0.77 -32.80 -0.14
CA GLY A 160 -1.66 -33.09 -1.28
C GLY A 160 -3.10 -32.58 -1.19
N LYS A 161 -3.52 -31.87 -0.12
CA LYS A 161 -4.90 -31.35 -0.02
C LYS A 161 -5.15 -30.25 -1.07
N PRO A 162 -6.22 -30.30 -1.88
CA PRO A 162 -6.57 -29.23 -2.80
C PRO A 162 -7.12 -28.01 -2.04
N ILE A 163 -6.61 -26.80 -2.32
CA ILE A 163 -7.24 -25.54 -1.86
C ILE A 163 -7.25 -24.56 -3.02
N THR A 164 -8.37 -23.85 -3.14
CA THR A 164 -8.54 -22.76 -4.07
C THR A 164 -8.04 -21.47 -3.41
N PHE A 165 -6.84 -21.04 -3.81
CA PHE A 165 -6.34 -19.72 -3.43
C PHE A 165 -7.05 -18.63 -4.25
N ASN A 166 -7.16 -17.44 -3.66
CA ASN A 166 -7.64 -16.23 -4.34
C ASN A 166 -6.59 -15.13 -4.23
N TYR A 167 -6.80 -14.00 -4.91
CA TYR A 167 -5.81 -12.93 -4.96
C TYR A 167 -5.49 -12.27 -3.60
N ASN A 168 -6.31 -12.43 -2.55
CA ASN A 168 -5.89 -12.02 -1.19
C ASN A 168 -4.66 -12.79 -0.71
N TRP A 169 -4.34 -13.94 -1.32
CA TRP A 169 -3.12 -14.70 -1.05
C TRP A 169 -1.82 -13.95 -1.38
N LEU A 170 -1.91 -12.81 -2.07
CA LEU A 170 -0.79 -11.90 -2.33
C LEU A 170 -0.57 -10.86 -1.22
N LEU A 171 -1.29 -10.93 -0.09
CA LEU A 171 -1.12 -9.95 1.00
C LEU A 171 0.26 -9.98 1.67
N ASP A 172 0.95 -11.12 1.65
CA ASP A 172 2.34 -11.21 2.09
C ASP A 172 3.30 -10.52 1.10
N VAL A 173 3.06 -10.69 -0.20
CA VAL A 173 3.78 -9.93 -1.25
C VAL A 173 3.54 -8.43 -1.08
N PHE A 174 2.30 -8.03 -0.80
CA PHE A 174 1.97 -6.62 -0.53
C PHE A 174 2.71 -6.10 0.71
N ALA A 175 2.84 -6.92 1.76
CA ALA A 175 3.63 -6.56 2.94
C ALA A 175 5.11 -6.38 2.60
N TRP A 176 5.70 -7.26 1.78
CA TRP A 176 7.08 -7.10 1.30
C TRP A 176 7.27 -5.83 0.48
N GLY A 177 6.33 -5.51 -0.41
CA GLY A 177 6.33 -4.25 -1.14
C GLY A 177 6.27 -3.03 -0.22
N MET A 178 5.44 -3.07 0.84
CA MET A 178 5.34 -1.98 1.82
C MET A 178 6.60 -1.82 2.66
N VAL A 179 7.23 -2.92 3.06
CA VAL A 179 8.51 -2.90 3.78
C VAL A 179 9.62 -2.36 2.86
N ALA A 180 9.65 -2.75 1.59
CA ALA A 180 10.58 -2.18 0.61
C ALA A 180 10.35 -0.66 0.43
N LEU A 181 9.09 -0.21 0.37
CA LEU A 181 8.77 1.21 0.26
C LEU A 181 9.23 1.99 1.49
N ALA A 182 8.95 1.47 2.70
CA ALA A 182 9.38 2.10 3.94
C ALA A 182 10.91 2.20 4.02
N GLY A 183 11.62 1.11 3.70
CA GLY A 183 13.08 1.05 3.70
C GLY A 183 13.72 2.00 2.70
N SER A 184 13.20 2.05 1.47
CA SER A 184 13.68 3.00 0.47
C SER A 184 13.45 4.46 0.87
N GLY A 185 12.38 4.75 1.62
CA GLY A 185 12.17 6.04 2.27
C GLY A 185 13.22 6.39 3.31
N VAL A 186 13.60 5.43 4.17
CA VAL A 186 14.69 5.58 5.14
C VAL A 186 16.01 5.87 4.42
N THR A 187 16.36 5.06 3.42
CA THR A 187 17.58 5.24 2.62
C THR A 187 17.68 6.63 2.01
N MET A 188 16.61 7.14 1.38
CA MET A 188 16.67 8.43 0.69
C MET A 188 16.77 9.63 1.65
N THR A 189 16.28 9.46 2.88
CA THR A 189 16.07 10.58 3.80
C THR A 189 17.20 10.69 4.82
N ALA A 190 17.78 9.56 5.24
CA ALA A 190 18.84 9.52 6.24
C ALA A 190 20.10 10.31 5.81
N THR A 191 20.74 10.97 6.78
CA THR A 191 22.03 11.63 6.58
C THR A 191 23.22 10.82 7.06
N ASP A 192 22.99 9.85 7.95
CA ASP A 192 24.03 8.94 8.44
C ASP A 192 24.30 7.84 7.39
N PRO A 193 25.55 7.73 6.87
CA PRO A 193 25.90 6.73 5.86
C PRO A 193 25.63 5.28 6.30
N GLN A 194 25.79 4.96 7.60
CA GLN A 194 25.56 3.60 8.11
C GLN A 194 24.08 3.25 8.07
N VAL A 195 23.21 4.21 8.44
CA VAL A 195 21.75 4.06 8.37
C VAL A 195 21.29 3.90 6.94
N THR A 196 21.84 4.73 6.04
CA THR A 196 21.56 4.64 4.61
C THR A 196 21.98 3.29 4.03
N LEU A 197 23.16 2.78 4.39
CA LEU A 197 23.64 1.47 3.96
C LEU A 197 22.76 0.34 4.48
N ALA A 198 22.47 0.30 5.79
CA ALA A 198 21.64 -0.72 6.40
C ALA A 198 20.21 -0.70 5.82
N GLY A 199 19.61 0.48 5.70
CA GLY A 199 18.29 0.66 5.08
C GLY A 199 18.26 0.15 3.64
N SER A 200 19.34 0.37 2.90
CA SER A 200 19.45 -0.06 1.51
C SER A 200 19.56 -1.57 1.37
N ILE A 201 20.40 -2.22 2.18
CA ILE A 201 20.56 -3.68 2.17
C ILE A 201 19.23 -4.35 2.50
N LEU A 202 18.57 -3.94 3.57
CA LEU A 202 17.27 -4.49 3.97
C LEU A 202 16.20 -4.24 2.91
N THR A 203 16.22 -3.09 2.25
CA THR A 203 15.31 -2.78 1.13
C THR A 203 15.54 -3.72 -0.05
N LEU A 204 16.80 -3.94 -0.45
CA LEU A 204 17.14 -4.86 -1.54
C LEU A 204 16.75 -6.30 -1.19
N CYS A 205 16.95 -6.74 0.05
CA CYS A 205 16.44 -8.03 0.53
C CYS A 205 14.92 -8.10 0.44
N ALA A 206 14.20 -7.05 0.88
CA ALA A 206 12.74 -7.00 0.84
C ALA A 206 12.20 -7.05 -0.59
N ILE A 207 12.80 -6.31 -1.52
CA ILE A 207 12.48 -6.37 -2.96
C ILE A 207 12.71 -7.79 -3.48
N SER A 208 13.87 -8.39 -3.18
CA SER A 208 14.25 -9.70 -3.72
C SER A 208 13.31 -10.81 -3.24
N ILE A 209 13.05 -10.87 -1.93
CA ILE A 209 12.13 -11.86 -1.34
C ILE A 209 10.71 -11.63 -1.86
N GLY A 210 10.26 -10.37 -1.88
CA GLY A 210 8.92 -9.99 -2.34
C GLY A 210 8.68 -10.38 -3.79
N LEU A 211 9.59 -10.05 -4.71
CA LEU A 211 9.49 -10.40 -6.13
C LEU A 211 9.56 -11.91 -6.37
N PHE A 212 10.38 -12.64 -5.61
CA PHE A 212 10.44 -14.10 -5.69
C PHE A 212 9.09 -14.73 -5.32
N ILE A 213 8.50 -14.35 -4.19
CA ILE A 213 7.19 -14.85 -3.76
C ILE A 213 6.11 -14.43 -4.77
N TYR A 214 6.20 -13.19 -5.27
CA TYR A 214 5.25 -12.67 -6.24
C TYR A 214 5.26 -13.47 -7.55
N GLY A 215 6.44 -13.82 -8.06
CA GLY A 215 6.55 -14.67 -9.26
C GLY A 215 5.87 -16.01 -9.08
N ILE A 216 6.18 -16.71 -7.98
CA ILE A 216 5.59 -18.03 -7.69
C ILE A 216 4.07 -17.95 -7.54
N LYS A 217 3.59 -17.06 -6.66
CA LYS A 217 2.16 -16.94 -6.36
C LYS A 217 1.36 -16.36 -7.52
N GLY A 218 1.92 -15.38 -8.22
CA GLY A 218 1.30 -14.73 -9.37
C GLY A 218 1.07 -15.71 -10.51
N ILE A 219 2.09 -16.49 -10.88
CA ILE A 219 1.97 -17.53 -11.91
C ILE A 219 0.93 -18.56 -11.48
N TYR A 220 1.00 -19.05 -10.23
CA TYR A 220 0.04 -20.02 -9.72
C TYR A 220 -1.41 -19.52 -9.81
N LEU A 221 -1.69 -18.28 -9.36
CA LEU A 221 -3.02 -17.70 -9.38
C LEU A 221 -3.56 -17.51 -10.80
N ILE A 222 -2.71 -17.08 -11.75
CA ILE A 222 -3.09 -16.94 -13.16
C ILE A 222 -3.45 -18.31 -13.74
N VAL A 223 -2.60 -19.33 -13.55
CA VAL A 223 -2.84 -20.69 -14.04
C VAL A 223 -4.13 -21.25 -13.43
N ALA A 224 -4.31 -21.12 -12.10
CA ALA A 224 -5.49 -21.59 -11.41
C ALA A 224 -6.78 -20.90 -11.90
N GLN A 225 -6.72 -19.60 -12.20
CA GLN A 225 -7.87 -18.86 -12.74
C GLN A 225 -8.20 -19.29 -14.17
N MET A 226 -7.19 -19.58 -15.00
CA MET A 226 -7.38 -20.06 -16.37
C MET A 226 -7.92 -21.49 -16.42
N THR A 227 -7.55 -22.37 -15.48
CA THR A 227 -7.96 -23.78 -15.48
C THR A 227 -9.35 -24.00 -14.85
N HIS A 228 -9.75 -23.20 -13.86
CA HIS A 228 -11.01 -23.41 -13.15
C HIS A 228 -12.25 -22.83 -13.87
N GLY A 229 -12.09 -22.02 -14.92
CA GLY A 229 -13.16 -21.57 -15.83
C GLY A 229 -14.27 -20.68 -15.24
N ASN A 230 -14.40 -20.62 -13.92
CA ASN A 230 -15.47 -19.90 -13.23
C ASN A 230 -15.08 -18.46 -12.91
N THR A 231 -16.03 -17.55 -13.08
CA THR A 231 -15.90 -16.18 -12.58
C THR A 231 -15.81 -16.21 -11.05
N PRO A 232 -14.87 -15.47 -10.42
CA PRO A 232 -14.76 -15.41 -8.97
C PRO A 232 -16.06 -14.96 -8.31
N ALA A 233 -16.32 -15.45 -7.09
CA ALA A 233 -17.44 -14.99 -6.28
C ALA A 233 -17.35 -13.48 -6.03
N ASP A 234 -18.51 -12.81 -5.94
CA ASP A 234 -18.60 -11.34 -5.79
C ASP A 234 -17.73 -10.75 -4.66
N PRO A 235 -17.60 -11.37 -3.47
CA PRO A 235 -16.72 -10.87 -2.41
C PRO A 235 -15.22 -10.88 -2.75
N LEU A 236 -14.82 -11.73 -3.69
CA LEU A 236 -13.42 -11.96 -4.07
C LEU A 236 -12.97 -11.14 -5.28
N LYS A 237 -13.90 -10.60 -6.07
CA LYS A 237 -13.58 -9.78 -7.25
C LYS A 237 -12.66 -8.59 -6.93
N PRO A 238 -12.90 -7.80 -5.85
CA PRO A 238 -12.00 -6.69 -5.51
C PRO A 238 -10.56 -7.11 -5.19
N ALA A 239 -10.35 -8.34 -4.70
CA ALA A 239 -9.03 -8.82 -4.33
C ALA A 239 -8.07 -8.90 -5.53
N HIS A 240 -8.58 -9.07 -6.75
CA HIS A 240 -7.78 -9.12 -7.98
C HIS A 240 -6.98 -7.85 -8.20
N PHE A 241 -7.49 -6.72 -7.71
CA PHE A 241 -6.84 -5.42 -7.84
C PHE A 241 -5.60 -5.26 -6.94
N VAL A 242 -5.34 -6.16 -6.00
CA VAL A 242 -4.14 -6.09 -5.11
C VAL A 242 -2.82 -6.18 -5.88
N VAL A 243 -2.84 -6.78 -7.07
CA VAL A 243 -1.71 -6.85 -8.02
C VAL A 243 -1.15 -5.46 -8.33
N VAL A 244 -2.02 -4.45 -8.46
CA VAL A 244 -1.64 -3.09 -8.83
C VAL A 244 -0.77 -2.43 -7.76
N PRO A 245 -1.23 -2.25 -6.50
CA PRO A 245 -0.41 -1.60 -5.49
C PRO A 245 0.90 -2.37 -5.24
N ILE A 246 0.92 -3.70 -5.39
CA ILE A 246 2.16 -4.50 -5.32
C ILE A 246 3.15 -4.04 -6.39
N ASN A 247 2.73 -3.98 -7.67
CA ASN A 247 3.56 -3.51 -8.76
C ASN A 247 4.07 -2.09 -8.53
N CYS A 248 3.19 -1.18 -8.10
CA CYS A 248 3.55 0.20 -7.82
C CYS A 248 4.59 0.31 -6.69
N LEU A 249 4.44 -0.45 -5.61
CA LEU A 249 5.37 -0.42 -4.48
C LEU A 249 6.76 -0.88 -4.88
N PHE A 250 6.88 -1.98 -5.64
CA PHE A 250 8.18 -2.43 -6.12
C PHE A 250 8.79 -1.44 -7.11
N ALA A 251 8.00 -0.88 -8.03
CA ALA A 251 8.47 0.14 -8.97
C ALA A 251 9.05 1.36 -8.24
N ILE A 252 8.31 1.90 -7.27
CA ILE A 252 8.75 3.06 -6.48
C ILE A 252 10.00 2.69 -5.65
N SER A 253 10.02 1.52 -5.02
CA SER A 253 11.16 1.10 -4.19
C SER A 253 12.44 0.93 -5.01
N ILE A 254 12.35 0.32 -6.21
CA ILE A 254 13.47 0.18 -7.14
C ILE A 254 13.94 1.54 -7.65
N TYR A 255 13.01 2.43 -7.99
CA TYR A 255 13.35 3.80 -8.39
C TYR A 255 14.15 4.52 -7.29
N LYS A 256 13.66 4.47 -6.05
CA LYS A 256 14.30 5.13 -4.91
C LYS A 256 15.67 4.56 -4.58
N ILE A 257 15.86 3.24 -4.70
CA ILE A 257 17.15 2.60 -4.41
C ILE A 257 18.20 2.82 -5.50
N ALA A 258 17.78 3.05 -6.74
CA ALA A 258 18.71 3.29 -7.85
C ALA A 258 19.57 4.55 -7.66
N ALA A 259 19.01 5.59 -7.05
CA ALA A 259 19.77 6.77 -6.66
C ALA A 259 20.89 6.42 -5.68
N TYR A 260 20.59 5.59 -4.67
CA TYR A 260 21.57 5.16 -3.68
C TYR A 260 22.69 4.31 -4.28
N THR A 261 22.37 3.29 -5.08
CA THR A 261 23.41 2.39 -5.64
C THR A 261 24.40 3.16 -6.51
N LYS A 262 23.93 4.18 -7.24
CA LYS A 262 24.79 5.07 -8.02
C LYS A 262 25.70 5.90 -7.13
N THR A 263 25.16 6.54 -6.09
CA THR A 263 25.94 7.45 -5.23
C THR A 263 26.87 6.75 -4.26
N ALA A 264 26.48 5.60 -3.71
CA ALA A 264 27.20 4.93 -2.62
C ALA A 264 28.04 3.74 -3.07
N LEU A 265 27.60 3.00 -4.11
CA LEU A 265 28.30 1.81 -4.61
C LEU A 265 29.00 2.07 -5.96
N GLY A 266 28.76 3.23 -6.59
CA GLY A 266 29.24 3.53 -7.94
C GLY A 266 28.57 2.68 -9.03
N ILE A 267 27.48 1.97 -8.72
CA ILE A 267 26.77 1.10 -9.67
C ILE A 267 25.56 1.85 -10.22
N ASP A 268 25.63 2.22 -11.50
CA ASP A 268 24.51 2.86 -12.18
C ASP A 268 23.47 1.83 -12.64
N ILE A 269 22.36 1.75 -11.92
CA ILE A 269 21.19 0.93 -12.28
C ILE A 269 20.01 1.77 -12.79
N THR A 270 20.26 3.02 -13.23
CA THR A 270 19.19 3.94 -13.66
C THR A 270 18.35 3.35 -14.80
N SER A 271 18.99 2.67 -15.76
CA SER A 271 18.27 2.00 -16.86
C SER A 271 17.38 0.87 -16.38
N LEU A 272 17.83 0.09 -15.39
CA LEU A 272 17.03 -0.97 -14.77
C LEU A 272 15.84 -0.37 -13.99
N ALA A 273 16.06 0.74 -13.30
CA ALA A 273 15.01 1.45 -12.58
C ALA A 273 13.95 2.00 -13.52
N PHE A 274 14.37 2.64 -14.62
CA PHE A 274 13.47 3.10 -15.67
C PHE A 274 12.65 1.95 -16.27
N ALA A 275 13.31 0.87 -16.69
CA ALA A 275 12.64 -0.30 -17.25
C ALA A 275 11.64 -0.91 -16.25
N SER A 276 12.03 -1.05 -14.98
CA SER A 276 11.16 -1.57 -13.92
C SER A 276 9.93 -0.70 -13.71
N VAL A 277 10.09 0.63 -13.66
CA VAL A 277 8.98 1.58 -13.51
C VAL A 277 8.02 1.47 -14.70
N VAL A 278 8.53 1.51 -15.92
CA VAL A 278 7.70 1.47 -17.14
C VAL A 278 6.96 0.14 -17.25
N ILE A 279 7.63 -0.99 -17.04
CA ILE A 279 7.03 -2.32 -17.13
C ILE A 279 5.95 -2.49 -16.06
N LEU A 280 6.26 -2.22 -14.80
CA LEU A 280 5.32 -2.40 -13.69
C LEU A 280 4.13 -1.43 -13.76
N PHE A 281 4.34 -0.20 -14.24
CA PHE A 281 3.26 0.74 -14.50
C PHE A 281 2.35 0.26 -15.65
N SER A 282 2.93 -0.18 -16.76
CA SER A 282 2.18 -0.68 -17.92
C SER A 282 1.38 -1.94 -17.57
N LEU A 283 1.99 -2.88 -16.85
CA LEU A 283 1.30 -4.07 -16.34
C LEU A 283 0.15 -3.71 -15.39
N SER A 284 0.32 -2.68 -14.56
CA SER A 284 -0.73 -2.20 -13.67
C SER A 284 -1.93 -1.64 -14.43
N LEU A 285 -1.69 -0.80 -15.44
CA LEU A 285 -2.75 -0.26 -16.29
C LEU A 285 -3.47 -1.37 -17.07
N PHE A 286 -2.71 -2.30 -17.65
CA PHE A 286 -3.28 -3.45 -18.34
C PHE A 286 -4.14 -4.30 -17.40
N TRP A 287 -3.66 -4.59 -16.19
CA TRP A 287 -4.38 -5.39 -15.21
C TRP A 287 -5.67 -4.71 -14.73
N ILE A 288 -5.65 -3.39 -14.54
CA ILE A 288 -6.84 -2.60 -14.22
C ILE A 288 -7.86 -2.68 -15.34
N ALA A 289 -7.42 -2.49 -16.59
CA ALA A 289 -8.31 -2.57 -17.75
C ALA A 289 -8.95 -3.97 -17.84
N LEU A 290 -8.14 -5.02 -17.71
CA LEU A 290 -8.60 -6.41 -17.70
C LEU A 290 -9.64 -6.67 -16.60
N CYS A 291 -9.34 -6.32 -15.35
CA CYS A 291 -10.25 -6.51 -14.22
C CYS A 291 -11.51 -5.65 -14.33
N SER A 292 -11.40 -4.42 -14.84
CA SER A 292 -12.56 -3.51 -15.02
C SER A 292 -13.53 -4.03 -16.07
N VAL A 293 -13.01 -4.61 -17.15
CA VAL A 293 -13.84 -5.26 -18.18
C VAL A 293 -14.43 -6.56 -17.63
N ALA A 294 -13.62 -7.42 -17.01
CA ALA A 294 -14.07 -8.71 -16.48
C ALA A 294 -15.12 -8.56 -15.35
N PHE A 295 -15.02 -7.51 -14.54
CA PHE A 295 -15.91 -7.28 -13.39
C PHE A 295 -16.86 -6.08 -13.59
N ARG A 296 -17.13 -5.70 -14.84
CA ARG A 296 -18.04 -4.59 -15.18
C ARG A 296 -19.37 -4.66 -14.46
N ASP A 297 -20.00 -5.84 -14.45
CA ASP A 297 -21.30 -6.05 -13.80
C ASP A 297 -21.21 -5.96 -12.28
N TRP A 298 -20.07 -6.35 -11.69
CA TRP A 298 -19.86 -6.17 -10.27
C TRP A 298 -19.82 -4.68 -9.91
N PHE A 299 -19.09 -3.86 -10.67
CA PHE A 299 -19.06 -2.40 -10.43
C PHE A 299 -20.43 -1.75 -10.61
N ARG A 300 -21.24 -2.22 -11.57
CA ARG A 300 -22.56 -1.66 -11.85
C ARG A 300 -23.63 -2.07 -10.86
N TYR A 301 -23.66 -3.35 -10.47
CA TYR A 301 -24.80 -3.93 -9.76
C TYR A 301 -24.48 -4.38 -8.33
N GLN A 302 -23.23 -4.72 -8.02
CA GLN A 302 -22.85 -5.25 -6.71
C GLN A 302 -22.11 -4.21 -5.87
N PHE A 303 -21.20 -3.43 -6.46
CA PHE A 303 -20.49 -2.38 -5.75
C PHE A 303 -21.42 -1.32 -5.15
N PRO A 304 -22.55 -0.91 -5.75
CA PRO A 304 -23.44 0.05 -5.10
C PRO A 304 -24.21 -0.51 -3.89
N LYS A 305 -24.31 -1.83 -3.74
CA LYS A 305 -25.06 -2.48 -2.65
C LYS A 305 -24.41 -2.24 -1.28
N PRO A 306 -25.18 -2.28 -0.18
CA PRO A 306 -24.66 -2.08 1.18
C PRO A 306 -23.61 -3.10 1.63
N ASP A 307 -23.51 -4.26 0.95
CA ASP A 307 -22.58 -5.32 1.34
C ASP A 307 -21.13 -4.84 1.31
N PHE A 308 -20.49 -5.03 2.46
CA PHE A 308 -19.08 -4.71 2.66
C PHE A 308 -18.23 -5.98 2.54
N TYR A 309 -17.20 -5.89 1.71
CA TYR A 309 -16.17 -6.91 1.60
C TYR A 309 -14.81 -6.28 1.93
N PRO A 310 -13.99 -6.86 2.83
CA PRO A 310 -12.69 -6.28 3.17
C PRO A 310 -11.81 -5.97 1.96
N ALA A 311 -11.87 -6.80 0.92
CA ALA A 311 -11.11 -6.59 -0.31
C ALA A 311 -11.47 -5.31 -1.08
N GLN A 312 -12.62 -4.67 -0.80
CA GLN A 312 -13.01 -3.39 -1.43
C GLN A 312 -12.01 -2.26 -1.10
N TRP A 313 -11.30 -2.34 0.03
CA TRP A 313 -10.21 -1.40 0.34
C TRP A 313 -9.07 -1.43 -0.67
N GLY A 314 -8.90 -2.56 -1.38
CA GLY A 314 -7.94 -2.69 -2.47
C GLY A 314 -8.16 -1.67 -3.58
N LEU A 315 -9.40 -1.26 -3.85
CA LEU A 315 -9.72 -0.26 -4.90
C LEU A 315 -9.11 1.11 -4.60
N VAL A 316 -9.07 1.52 -3.33
CA VAL A 316 -8.40 2.77 -2.92
C VAL A 316 -6.89 2.64 -3.12
N CYS A 317 -6.32 1.48 -2.77
CA CYS A 317 -4.88 1.22 -2.91
C CYS A 317 -4.41 1.27 -4.38
N VAL A 318 -5.26 0.84 -5.33
CA VAL A 318 -5.00 0.99 -6.78
C VAL A 318 -4.77 2.46 -7.14
N LEU A 319 -5.69 3.33 -6.74
CA LEU A 319 -5.66 4.75 -7.08
C LEU A 319 -4.46 5.46 -6.44
N VAL A 320 -4.16 5.14 -5.18
CA VAL A 320 -2.98 5.63 -4.47
C VAL A 320 -1.70 5.21 -5.18
N GLY A 321 -1.53 3.92 -5.49
CA GLY A 321 -0.32 3.40 -6.12
C GLY A 321 -0.07 4.01 -7.51
N LEU A 322 -1.13 4.13 -8.31
CA LEU A 322 -1.05 4.75 -9.64
C LEU A 322 -0.72 6.24 -9.57
N GLU A 323 -1.35 6.98 -8.67
CA GLU A 323 -1.12 8.41 -8.53
C GLU A 323 0.33 8.71 -8.14
N VAL A 324 0.83 8.04 -7.11
CA VAL A 324 2.22 8.22 -6.67
C VAL A 324 3.19 7.89 -7.80
N LEU A 325 2.95 6.79 -8.52
CA LEU A 325 3.80 6.38 -9.64
C LEU A 325 3.69 7.34 -10.85
N ALA A 326 2.52 7.95 -11.08
CA ALA A 326 2.35 8.98 -12.09
C ALA A 326 3.18 10.24 -11.77
N ILE A 327 3.24 10.66 -10.50
CA ILE A 327 4.11 11.77 -10.07
C ILE A 327 5.59 11.44 -10.24
N TYR A 328 6.03 10.23 -9.87
CA TYR A 328 7.41 9.81 -10.14
C TYR A 328 7.76 9.85 -11.63
N ASN A 329 6.85 9.40 -12.49
CA ASN A 329 7.02 9.49 -13.95
C ASN A 329 7.08 10.95 -14.42
N HIS A 330 6.21 11.82 -13.93
CA HIS A 330 6.19 13.24 -14.25
C HIS A 330 7.54 13.91 -13.98
N VAL A 331 8.09 13.66 -12.79
CA VAL A 331 9.29 14.38 -12.31
C VAL A 331 10.58 13.80 -12.90
N SER A 332 10.60 12.49 -13.15
CA SER A 332 11.85 11.78 -13.48
C SER A 332 12.05 11.50 -14.96
N TYR A 333 10.95 11.33 -15.70
CA TYR A 333 11.02 10.79 -17.07
C TYR A 333 10.24 11.61 -18.08
N TYR A 334 8.99 11.98 -17.76
CA TYR A 334 8.06 12.62 -18.71
C TYR A 334 7.25 13.73 -18.04
N PRO A 335 7.79 14.96 -17.95
CA PRO A 335 7.06 16.12 -17.47
C PRO A 335 5.81 16.36 -18.32
N SER A 336 4.64 16.13 -17.72
CA SER A 336 3.35 16.24 -18.41
C SER A 336 2.25 16.74 -17.47
N ILE A 337 1.52 17.76 -17.94
CA ILE A 337 0.34 18.29 -17.25
C ILE A 337 -0.77 17.24 -17.08
N LEU A 338 -0.81 16.24 -17.97
CA LEU A 338 -1.77 15.15 -17.89
C LEU A 338 -1.56 14.30 -16.62
N PHE A 339 -0.31 14.09 -16.21
CA PHE A 339 -0.02 13.39 -14.94
C PHE A 339 -0.48 14.20 -13.73
N LEU A 340 -0.31 15.52 -13.76
CA LEU A 340 -0.79 16.39 -12.68
C LEU A 340 -2.32 16.39 -12.59
N GLY A 341 -3.01 16.54 -13.73
CA GLY A 341 -4.47 16.45 -13.79
C GLY A 341 -4.98 15.08 -13.35
N PHE A 342 -4.31 14.00 -13.77
CA PHE A 342 -4.59 12.64 -13.30
C PHE A 342 -4.42 12.53 -11.78
N SER A 343 -3.39 13.12 -11.18
CA SER A 343 -3.19 13.06 -9.73
C SER A 343 -4.33 13.71 -8.95
N TYR A 344 -4.75 14.93 -9.33
CA TYR A 344 -5.90 15.57 -8.67
C TYR A 344 -7.19 14.74 -8.82
N LEU A 345 -7.45 14.23 -10.03
CA LEU A 345 -8.62 13.37 -10.27
C LEU A 345 -8.54 12.08 -9.46
N SER A 346 -7.37 11.42 -9.43
CA SER A 346 -7.16 10.19 -8.68
C SER A 346 -7.37 10.41 -7.18
N ILE A 347 -6.87 11.51 -6.61
CA ILE A 347 -7.10 11.88 -5.20
C ILE A 347 -8.60 12.04 -4.92
N ALA A 348 -9.33 12.79 -5.77
CA ALA A 348 -10.76 13.00 -5.60
C ALA A 348 -11.56 11.68 -5.69
N VAL A 349 -11.26 10.84 -6.69
CA VAL A 349 -11.91 9.52 -6.86
C VAL A 349 -11.56 8.60 -5.69
N ALA A 350 -10.31 8.58 -5.24
CA ALA A 350 -9.88 7.77 -4.11
C ALA A 350 -10.60 8.18 -2.82
N CYS A 351 -10.77 9.49 -2.58
CA CYS A 351 -11.57 10.00 -1.46
C CYS A 351 -13.03 9.54 -1.55
N ALA A 352 -13.65 9.63 -2.73
CA ALA A 352 -15.04 9.20 -2.94
C ALA A 352 -15.22 7.69 -2.71
N VAL A 353 -14.32 6.87 -3.28
CA VAL A 353 -14.33 5.40 -3.09
C VAL A 353 -14.09 5.05 -1.63
N TYR A 354 -13.12 5.70 -0.97
CA TYR A 354 -12.84 5.47 0.43
C TYR A 354 -14.04 5.82 1.31
N ALA A 355 -14.63 7.02 1.14
CA ALA A 355 -15.80 7.44 1.90
C ALA A 355 -16.96 6.46 1.72
N PHE A 356 -17.23 6.05 0.49
CA PHE A 356 -18.30 5.09 0.20
C PHE A 356 -18.05 3.72 0.87
N VAL A 357 -16.85 3.15 0.73
CA VAL A 357 -16.48 1.87 1.36
C VAL A 357 -16.49 2.01 2.89
N PHE A 358 -16.07 3.15 3.44
CA PHE A 358 -16.07 3.42 4.87
C PHE A 358 -17.48 3.50 5.46
N LEU A 359 -18.43 4.09 4.72
CA LEU A 359 -19.83 4.14 5.14
C LEU A 359 -20.47 2.74 5.20
N LYS A 360 -20.12 1.84 4.28
CA LYS A 360 -20.53 0.43 4.36
C LYS A 360 -19.86 -0.29 5.52
N PHE A 361 -18.54 -0.12 5.66
CA PHE A 361 -17.76 -0.71 6.74
C PHE A 361 -18.29 -0.32 8.13
N SER A 362 -18.76 0.92 8.27
CA SER A 362 -19.33 1.45 9.51
C SER A 362 -20.82 1.11 9.69
N GLY A 363 -21.47 0.51 8.69
CA GLY A 363 -22.89 0.13 8.75
C GLY A 363 -23.87 1.28 8.59
N PHE A 364 -23.43 2.44 8.08
CA PHE A 364 -24.32 3.57 7.78
C PHE A 364 -25.16 3.34 6.53
N ILE A 365 -24.62 2.62 5.54
CA ILE A 365 -25.39 2.15 4.36
C ILE A 365 -26.00 0.81 4.73
N LYS A 366 -27.30 0.80 5.03
CA LYS A 366 -28.06 -0.41 5.38
C LYS A 366 -28.76 -0.99 4.14
N PRO A 367 -29.02 -2.30 4.11
CA PRO A 367 -30.02 -2.86 3.20
C PRO A 367 -31.33 -2.11 3.34
N ALA A 368 -31.94 -1.77 2.20
CA ALA A 368 -33.34 -1.34 2.22
C ALA A 368 -34.14 -2.41 2.96
N PRO A 369 -35.06 -2.04 3.87
CA PRO A 369 -35.93 -3.02 4.50
C PRO A 369 -36.60 -3.82 3.39
N ALA A 370 -36.54 -5.15 3.49
CA ALA A 370 -37.20 -6.02 2.53
C ALA A 370 -38.67 -5.61 2.50
N THR A 371 -39.13 -5.09 1.36
CA THR A 371 -40.56 -4.92 1.10
C THR A 371 -41.15 -6.32 1.13
N ALA A 372 -41.88 -6.61 2.19
CA ALA A 372 -42.55 -7.89 2.41
C ALA A 372 -43.61 -8.18 1.35
#